data_AF-A0A2V9ZSE3-F1
#
_entry.id   AF-A0A2V9ZSE3-F1
#
_cell.length_a   1.000
_cell.length_b   1.000
_cell.length_c   1.000
_cell.angle_alpha   90.00
_cell.angle_beta   90.00
_cell.angle_gamma   90.00
#
_symmetry.space_group_name_H-M   'P 1'
#
loop_
_entity.id
_entity.type
_entity.pdbx_description
1 polymer ?
#
loop_
_entity_poly.entity_id
_entity_poly.type
_entity_poly.pdbx_seq_one_letter_code
_entity_poly.pdbx_strand_id
1 'polypeptide(L)'
;MRCQVPAKFADIGEVECREIPAGEAATTVHWGPYAQLGEAHDRVIEWIRKNGRTLAGVGWEVYGHWDDDPAKVRTDIYHLLKPR
;
A
#
# COMPACT_ATOMS: atom_id res chain seq x y z
N MET A 1 -4.41 -7.61 -9.60
CA MET A 1 -3.32 -7.94 -8.66
C MET A 1 -2.05 -7.22 -9.14
N ARG A 2 -1.22 -6.70 -8.22
CA ARG A 2 0.06 -6.05 -8.57
C ARG A 2 1.16 -6.72 -7.74
N CYS A 3 2.34 -6.87 -8.31
CA CYS A 3 3.50 -7.46 -7.65
C CYS A 3 4.72 -6.57 -7.88
N GLN A 4 5.54 -6.39 -6.85
CA GLN A 4 6.77 -5.64 -6.96
C GLN A 4 7.86 -6.50 -7.60
N VAL A 5 8.53 -5.95 -8.61
CA VAL A 5 9.69 -6.57 -9.27
C VAL A 5 10.92 -5.68 -9.10
N PRO A 6 12.14 -6.26 -9.02
CA PRO A 6 13.37 -5.48 -8.82
C PRO A 6 13.87 -4.79 -10.11
N ALA A 7 13.35 -5.16 -11.28
CA ALA A 7 13.75 -4.60 -12.58
C ALA A 7 12.58 -4.57 -13.57
N LYS A 8 12.67 -3.68 -14.56
CA LYS A 8 11.71 -3.62 -15.67
C LYS A 8 11.77 -4.90 -16.50
N PHE A 9 10.62 -5.31 -17.03
CA PHE A 9 10.51 -6.40 -17.99
C PHE A 9 9.52 -6.01 -19.09
N ALA A 10 9.62 -6.66 -20.24
CA ALA A 10 8.68 -6.45 -21.33
C ALA A 10 7.33 -7.06 -20.95
N ASP A 11 6.22 -6.45 -21.38
CA ASP A 11 4.88 -6.98 -21.11
C ASP A 11 4.72 -8.40 -21.68
N ILE A 12 4.07 -9.28 -20.92
CA ILE A 12 3.85 -10.69 -21.29
C ILE A 12 2.37 -11.01 -21.14
N GLY A 13 1.66 -11.08 -22.26
CA GLY A 13 0.22 -11.35 -22.26
C GLY A 13 -0.54 -10.27 -21.48
N GLU A 14 -1.21 -10.65 -20.40
CA GLU A 14 -1.95 -9.74 -19.51
C GLU A 14 -1.08 -9.11 -18.40
N VAL A 15 0.21 -9.46 -18.33
CA VAL A 15 1.14 -8.94 -17.32
C VAL A 15 1.88 -7.73 -17.88
N GLU A 16 1.56 -6.55 -17.35
CA GLU A 16 2.19 -5.29 -17.72
C GLU A 16 3.19 -4.80 -16.67
N CYS A 17 4.35 -4.32 -17.11
CA CYS A 17 5.32 -3.67 -16.24
C CYS A 17 4.96 -2.19 -16.06
N ARG A 18 4.58 -1.80 -14.84
CA ARG A 18 4.26 -0.40 -14.50
C ARG A 18 5.13 0.13 -13.36
N GLU A 19 5.43 1.42 -13.40
CA GLU A 19 6.09 2.13 -12.30
C GLU A 19 5.06 2.86 -11.44
N ILE A 20 5.26 2.81 -10.13
CA ILE A 20 4.49 3.60 -9.17
C ILE A 20 5.10 5.01 -9.14
N PRO A 21 4.29 6.09 -9.21
CA PRO A 21 4.81 7.44 -9.14
C PRO A 21 5.65 7.67 -7.88
N ALA A 22 6.83 8.25 -8.05
CA ALA A 22 7.64 8.68 -6.93
C ALA A 22 6.95 9.86 -6.22
N GLY A 23 7.00 9.87 -4.89
CA GLY A 23 6.45 10.95 -4.09
C GLY A 23 6.35 10.59 -2.62
N GLU A 24 5.90 11.55 -1.82
CA GLU A 24 5.67 11.32 -0.40
C GLU A 24 4.40 10.48 -0.21
N ALA A 25 4.49 9.44 0.62
CA ALA A 25 3.37 8.59 0.96
C ALA A 25 3.14 8.60 2.47
N ALA A 26 1.88 8.64 2.89
CA ALA A 26 1.50 8.29 4.25
C ALA A 26 1.42 6.77 4.35
N THR A 27 1.97 6.21 5.44
CA THR A 27 2.05 4.77 5.64
C THR A 27 1.50 4.36 7.01
N THR A 28 0.95 3.17 7.07
CA THR A 28 0.61 2.49 8.33
C THR A 28 0.95 1.00 8.23
N VAL A 29 1.22 0.37 9.37
CA VAL A 29 1.48 -1.05 9.47
C VAL A 29 0.29 -1.72 10.14
N HIS A 30 -0.34 -2.67 9.45
CA HIS A 30 -1.36 -3.55 10.00
C HIS A 30 -0.71 -4.88 10.41
N TRP A 31 -0.98 -5.31 11.63
CA TRP A 31 -0.67 -6.64 12.12
C TRP A 31 -1.98 -7.34 12.43
N GLY A 32 -2.23 -8.48 11.80
CA GLY A 32 -3.48 -9.19 11.99
C GLY A 32 -4.13 -9.67 10.70
N PRO A 33 -5.35 -10.19 10.81
CA PRO A 33 -6.08 -10.77 9.69
C PRO A 33 -6.40 -9.71 8.63
N TYR A 34 -6.38 -10.13 7.37
CA TYR A 34 -6.66 -9.26 6.22
C TYR A 34 -8.07 -8.65 6.23
N ALA A 35 -9.03 -9.30 6.92
CA ALA A 35 -10.39 -8.78 7.08
C ALA A 35 -10.43 -7.40 7.78
N GLN A 36 -9.40 -7.05 8.55
CA GLN A 36 -9.30 -5.77 9.26
C GLN A 36 -8.48 -4.72 8.51
N LEU A 37 -7.99 -5.01 7.30
CA LEU A 37 -7.23 -4.02 6.51
C LEU A 37 -8.04 -2.76 6.20
N GLY A 38 -9.36 -2.89 6.03
CA GLY A 38 -10.24 -1.73 5.85
C GLY A 38 -10.08 -0.69 6.97
N GLU A 39 -10.02 -1.13 8.23
CA GLU A 39 -9.83 -0.23 9.37
C GLU A 39 -8.45 0.44 9.35
N ALA A 40 -7.42 -0.28 8.93
CA ALA A 40 -6.08 0.27 8.80
C ALA A 40 -6.02 1.34 7.68
N HIS A 41 -6.72 1.10 6.56
CA HIS A 41 -6.90 2.10 5.50
C HIS A 41 -7.63 3.34 6.00
N ASP A 42 -8.72 3.16 6.72
CA ASP A 42 -9.50 4.29 7.25
C ASP A 42 -8.67 5.14 8.21
N ARG A 43 -7.88 4.50 9.10
CA ARG A 43 -6.99 5.20 10.04
C ARG A 43 -5.93 6.05 9.35
N VAL A 44 -5.26 5.53 8.32
CA VAL A 44 -4.25 6.32 7.59
C VAL A 44 -4.91 7.46 6.79
N ILE A 45 -6.07 7.22 6.18
CA ILE A 45 -6.82 8.25 5.46
C ILE A 45 -7.29 9.36 6.41
N GLU A 46 -7.80 9.00 7.59
CA GLU A 46 -8.14 9.98 8.63
C GLU A 46 -6.93 10.79 9.07
N TRP A 47 -5.79 10.14 9.28
CA TRP A 47 -4.56 10.83 9.63
C TRP A 47 -4.14 11.83 8.55
N ILE A 48 -4.19 11.44 7.26
CA ILE A 48 -3.89 12.32 6.12
C ILE A 48 -4.78 13.57 6.18
N ARG A 49 -6.09 13.38 6.36
CA ARG A 49 -7.07 14.48 6.43
C ARG A 49 -6.81 15.39 7.64
N LYS A 50 -6.58 14.82 8.83
CA LYS A 50 -6.29 15.57 10.06
C LYS A 50 -5.01 16.40 9.97
N ASN A 51 -4.03 15.95 9.17
CA ASN A 51 -2.77 16.66 8.95
C ASN A 51 -2.82 17.64 7.76
N GLY A 52 -4.00 17.92 7.19
CA GLY A 52 -4.16 18.84 6.06
C GLY A 52 -3.46 18.37 4.78
N ARG A 53 -3.24 17.05 4.64
CA ARG A 53 -2.64 16.43 3.46
C ARG A 53 -3.74 16.00 2.49
N THR A 54 -3.41 15.85 1.22
CA THR A 54 -4.35 15.41 0.17
C THR A 54 -3.87 14.12 -0.48
N LEU A 55 -4.78 13.18 -0.70
CA LEU A 55 -4.51 11.92 -1.41
C LEU A 55 -4.29 12.19 -2.91
N ALA A 56 -3.26 11.57 -3.48
CA ALA A 56 -3.05 11.53 -4.93
C ALA A 56 -3.93 10.48 -5.62
N GLY A 57 -4.62 9.62 -4.86
CA GLY A 57 -5.49 8.56 -5.39
C GLY A 57 -4.75 7.26 -5.75
N VAL A 58 -3.44 7.19 -5.52
CA VAL A 58 -2.63 5.98 -5.68
C VAL A 58 -2.32 5.43 -4.30
N GLY A 59 -2.67 4.16 -4.07
CA GLY A 59 -2.31 3.41 -2.88
C GLY A 59 -1.86 2.00 -3.23
N TRP A 60 -1.05 1.41 -2.36
CA TRP A 60 -0.56 0.04 -2.52
C TRP A 60 -0.31 -0.59 -1.15
N GLU A 61 -0.31 -1.92 -1.14
CA GLU A 61 -0.06 -2.74 0.04
C GLU A 61 1.19 -3.59 -0.21
N VAL A 62 2.03 -3.73 0.81
CA VAL A 62 3.17 -4.65 0.81
C VAL A 62 2.88 -5.71 1.87
N TYR A 63 2.66 -6.93 1.40
CA TYR A 63 2.45 -8.09 2.27
C TYR A 63 3.79 -8.61 2.74
N GLY A 64 3.97 -8.68 4.06
CA GLY A 64 5.17 -9.20 4.69
C GLY A 64 5.27 -10.72 4.59
N HIS A 65 6.06 -11.31 5.49
CA HIS A 65 6.18 -12.76 5.54
C HIS A 65 4.83 -13.39 5.94
N TRP A 66 4.49 -14.47 5.25
CA TRP A 66 3.35 -15.30 5.58
C TRP A 66 3.62 -16.10 6.88
N ASP A 67 2.62 -16.21 7.76
CA ASP A 67 2.63 -17.04 8.97
C ASP A 67 1.22 -17.59 9.25
N ASP A 68 1.09 -18.89 9.54
CA ASP A 68 -0.18 -19.56 9.85
C ASP A 68 -0.99 -18.86 10.94
N ASP A 69 -0.33 -18.14 11.86
CA ASP A 69 -0.95 -17.25 12.83
C ASP A 69 -1.29 -15.89 12.19
N PRO A 70 -2.58 -15.57 11.96
CA PRO A 70 -2.98 -14.30 11.34
C PRO A 70 -2.53 -13.07 12.14
N ALA A 71 -2.29 -13.19 13.44
CA ALA A 71 -1.80 -12.09 14.28
C ALA A 71 -0.36 -11.67 13.95
N LYS A 72 0.42 -12.56 13.32
CA LYS A 72 1.81 -12.33 12.92
C LYS A 72 1.95 -11.90 11.47
N VAL A 73 0.85 -11.89 10.71
CA VAL A 73 0.85 -11.40 9.34
C VAL A 73 0.93 -9.88 9.37
N ARG A 74 1.94 -9.35 8.69
CA ARG A 74 2.18 -7.91 8.52
C ARG A 74 1.75 -7.45 7.15
N THR A 75 1.02 -6.34 7.10
CA THR A 75 0.73 -5.62 5.85
C THR A 75 1.07 -4.15 6.02
N ASP A 76 1.96 -3.64 5.18
CA ASP A 76 2.27 -2.21 5.11
C ASP A 76 1.38 -1.56 4.05
N ILE A 77 0.59 -0.56 4.47
CA ILE A 77 -0.36 0.15 3.61
C ILE A 77 0.20 1.54 3.31
N TYR A 78 0.27 1.89 2.04
CA TYR A 78 0.78 3.18 1.56
C TYR A 78 -0.29 3.94 0.78
N HIS A 79 -0.38 5.25 1.02
CA HIS A 79 -1.19 6.19 0.25
C HIS A 79 -0.32 7.35 -0.22
N LEU A 80 -0.17 7.48 -1.54
CA LEU A 80 0.56 8.58 -2.17
C LEU A 80 -0.16 9.91 -1.88
N LEU A 81 0.61 10.92 -1.50
CA LEU A 81 0.14 12.26 -1.22
C LEU A 81 0.36 13.17 -2.42
N LYS A 82 -0.52 14.16 -2.59
CA LYS A 82 -0.26 15.24 -3.53
C LYS A 82 0.92 16.09 -3.03
N PRO A 83 1.75 16.59 -3.95
CA PRO A 83 2.70 17.65 -3.62
C PRO A 83 1.99 18.85 -2.99
N ARG A 84 2.69 19.55 -2.11
CA ARG A 84 2.21 20.76 -1.46
C ARG A 84 2.20 21.95 -2.41
#